data_AF-A0A8T6IHD1-F1
#
_entry.id   AF-A0A8T6IHD1-F1
#
_cell.length_a   1.000
_cell.length_b   1.000
_cell.length_c   1.000
_cell.angle_alpha   90.00
_cell.angle_beta   90.00
_cell.angle_gamma   90.00
#
_symmetry.space_group_name_H-M   'P 1'
#
loop_
_entity.id
_entity.type
_entity.pdbx_description
1 polymer ?
#
loop_
_entity_poly.entity_id
_entity_poly.type
_entity_poly.pdbx_seq_one_letter_code
_entity_poly.pdbx_strand_id
1 'polypeptide(L)'
;MNSRSVASSGASSRVPVVHEVLADLDTPLSVYLKLADAPYSYLLESAEGGEKWGRYSIIGLPCRTVIRVRGHRVTVETDGQVVDELDADDPLEFIEAYRARFEIPDEALDAGGGLPRFMGGLVGYFGYDTVRFIEPPLAASTPPGPGVLFPSD
;
A
#
# COMPACT_ATOMS: atom_id res chain seq x y z
N MET A 1 24.24 14.77 -10.25
CA MET A 1 24.15 13.32 -10.00
C MET A 1 24.97 13.01 -8.75
N ASN A 2 24.33 12.69 -7.64
CA ASN A 2 24.95 12.09 -6.46
C ASN A 2 23.89 11.21 -5.77
N SER A 3 23.73 9.98 -6.23
CA SER A 3 22.93 8.97 -5.55
C SER A 3 23.75 8.41 -4.38
N ARG A 4 23.31 8.62 -3.14
CA ARG A 4 23.89 7.98 -1.95
C ARG A 4 23.10 6.71 -1.64
N SER A 5 23.77 5.56 -1.59
CA SER A 5 23.21 4.33 -1.04
C SER A 5 23.82 4.07 0.33
N VAL A 6 22.98 3.87 1.35
CA VAL A 6 23.39 3.34 2.66
C VAL A 6 23.03 1.85 2.67
N ALA A 7 24.01 0.98 2.92
CA ALA A 7 23.77 -0.45 3.06
C ALA A 7 23.41 -0.76 4.52
N SER A 8 22.43 -1.63 4.77
CA SER A 8 22.20 -2.18 6.10
C SER A 8 21.98 -3.69 6.06
N SER A 9 22.38 -4.33 7.15
CA SER A 9 22.49 -5.78 7.34
C SER A 9 21.39 -6.27 8.29
N GLY A 10 20.57 -7.21 7.80
CA GLY A 10 19.56 -7.94 8.60
C GLY A 10 18.17 -7.32 8.54
N ALA A 11 17.20 -8.06 7.99
CA ALA A 11 15.97 -7.59 7.34
C ALA A 11 16.26 -6.86 6.01
N SER A 12 15.43 -7.09 4.98
CA SER A 12 15.60 -6.52 3.63
C SER A 12 15.34 -5.01 3.65
N SER A 13 16.28 -4.27 4.22
CA SER A 13 16.19 -2.83 4.40
C SER A 13 16.03 -2.14 3.06
N ARG A 14 14.99 -1.30 2.97
CA ARG A 14 14.70 -0.56 1.75
C ARG A 14 15.32 0.81 1.82
N VAL A 15 16.07 1.15 0.78
CA VAL A 15 16.66 2.48 0.62
C VAL A 15 15.85 3.22 -0.44
N PRO A 16 15.09 4.27 -0.07
CA PRO A 16 14.36 5.05 -1.05
C PRO A 16 15.33 5.79 -1.97
N VAL A 17 15.04 5.77 -3.27
CA VAL A 17 15.74 6.60 -4.26
C VAL A 17 14.77 7.70 -4.67
N VAL A 18 15.16 8.96 -4.42
CA VAL A 18 14.27 10.11 -4.60
C VAL A 18 14.82 11.05 -5.66
N HIS A 19 13.90 11.54 -6.50
CA HIS A 19 14.17 12.58 -7.47
C HIS A 19 13.06 13.61 -7.39
N GLU A 20 13.44 14.87 -7.18
CA GLU A 20 12.53 16.00 -7.16
C GLU A 20 12.49 16.65 -8.54
N VAL A 21 11.28 16.95 -9.02
CA VAL A 21 11.03 17.57 -10.32
C VAL A 21 10.06 18.74 -10.15
N LEU A 22 10.23 19.77 -10.99
CA LEU A 22 9.26 20.86 -11.07
C LEU A 22 8.00 20.37 -11.81
N ALA A 23 6.84 20.59 -11.20
CA ALA A 23 5.53 20.19 -11.72
C ALA A 23 4.50 21.32 -11.56
N ASP A 24 4.94 22.56 -11.75
CA ASP A 24 4.15 23.79 -11.59
C ASP A 24 2.95 23.91 -12.55
N LEU A 25 2.99 23.21 -13.68
CA LEU A 25 1.89 23.14 -14.66
C LEU A 25 0.97 21.93 -14.47
N ASP A 26 1.22 21.11 -13.46
CA ASP A 26 0.55 19.84 -13.25
C ASP A 26 -0.22 19.84 -11.92
N THR A 27 -1.42 19.27 -11.94
CA THR A 27 -2.19 18.96 -10.73
C THR A 27 -1.96 17.51 -10.34
N PRO A 28 -2.18 17.10 -9.08
CA PRO A 28 -2.05 15.69 -8.71
C PRO A 28 -2.87 14.76 -9.60
N LEU A 29 -4.09 15.16 -9.98
CA LEU A 29 -4.91 14.39 -10.91
C LEU A 29 -4.29 14.30 -12.31
N SER A 30 -3.75 15.39 -12.87
CA SER A 30 -3.11 15.33 -14.19
C SER A 30 -1.86 14.45 -14.16
N VAL A 31 -1.07 14.49 -13.08
CA VAL A 31 0.07 13.60 -12.88
C VAL A 31 -0.38 12.15 -12.77
N TYR A 32 -1.43 11.87 -11.97
CA TYR A 32 -1.98 10.52 -11.84
C TYR A 32 -2.39 9.96 -13.21
N LEU A 33 -3.16 10.71 -13.99
CA LEU A 33 -3.61 10.29 -15.32
C LEU A 33 -2.45 10.08 -16.32
N LYS A 34 -1.33 10.78 -16.15
CA LYS A 34 -0.13 10.60 -16.98
C LYS A 34 0.69 9.37 -16.60
N LEU A 35 0.65 8.95 -15.33
CA LEU A 35 1.56 7.91 -14.80
C LEU A 35 0.87 6.58 -14.46
N ALA A 36 -0.42 6.59 -14.17
CA ALA A 36 -1.19 5.39 -13.82
C ALA A 36 -1.67 4.68 -15.09
N ASP A 37 -0.87 3.72 -15.57
CA ASP A 37 -1.10 3.00 -16.83
C ASP A 37 -1.53 1.53 -16.66
N ALA A 38 -1.67 1.05 -15.42
CA ALA A 38 -2.08 -0.32 -15.13
C ALA A 38 -2.87 -0.42 -13.80
N PRO A 39 -3.48 -1.59 -13.49
CA PRO A 39 -4.20 -1.81 -12.24
C PRO A 39 -3.33 -1.59 -10.98
N TYR A 40 -4.01 -1.43 -9.85
CA TYR A 40 -3.39 -1.24 -8.52
C TYR A 40 -2.61 0.07 -8.35
N SER A 41 -2.78 1.03 -9.24
CA SER A 41 -2.41 2.43 -9.00
C SER A 41 -3.43 3.11 -8.08
N TYR A 42 -3.02 4.18 -7.39
CA TYR A 42 -3.90 4.96 -6.53
C TYR A 42 -3.51 6.43 -6.49
N LEU A 43 -4.49 7.27 -6.16
CA LEU A 43 -4.34 8.68 -5.81
C LEU A 43 -5.00 8.92 -4.46
N LEU A 44 -4.24 9.34 -3.47
CA LEU A 44 -4.73 9.75 -2.15
C LEU A 44 -4.56 11.27 -2.02
N GLU A 45 -5.67 11.97 -1.92
CA GLU A 45 -5.69 13.41 -1.62
C GLU A 45 -6.31 13.63 -0.25
N SER A 46 -5.69 14.49 0.54
CA SER A 46 -6.29 14.92 1.81
C SER A 46 -7.13 16.16 1.54
N ALA A 47 -8.41 16.12 1.93
CA ALA A 47 -9.27 17.29 1.99
C ALA A 47 -9.65 17.52 3.46
N GLU A 48 -9.06 18.53 4.09
CA GLU A 48 -9.56 19.03 5.38
C GLU A 48 -10.74 19.97 5.09
N GLY A 49 -11.85 19.83 5.82
CA GLY A 49 -13.09 20.58 5.56
C GLY A 49 -12.87 22.10 5.43
N GLY A 50 -13.02 22.63 4.22
CA GLY A 50 -12.75 24.01 3.83
C GLY A 50 -11.94 24.07 2.52
N GLU A 51 -11.83 25.24 1.89
CA GLU A 51 -11.14 25.47 0.60
C GLU A 51 -9.62 25.18 0.60
N LYS A 52 -9.09 24.47 1.61
CA LYS A 52 -7.67 24.12 1.71
C LYS A 52 -7.51 22.65 1.40
N TRP A 53 -7.08 22.38 0.17
CA TRP A 53 -6.51 21.08 -0.19
C TRP A 53 -5.36 20.76 0.78
N GLY A 54 -5.25 19.51 1.19
CA GLY A 54 -4.19 19.05 2.08
C GLY A 54 -2.81 19.33 1.47
N ARG A 55 -1.79 19.47 2.33
CA ARG A 55 -0.44 19.88 1.91
C ARG A 55 0.23 18.92 0.92
N TYR A 56 -0.28 17.70 0.77
CA TYR A 56 0.30 16.65 -0.08
C TYR A 56 -0.78 15.78 -0.71
N SER A 57 -0.54 15.37 -1.95
CA SER A 57 -1.22 14.25 -2.60
C SER A 57 -0.21 13.12 -2.80
N ILE A 58 -0.65 11.86 -2.66
CA ILE A 58 0.19 10.67 -2.79
C ILE A 58 -0.29 9.86 -3.98
N ILE A 59 0.60 9.62 -4.93
CA ILE A 59 0.33 8.78 -6.11
C ILE A 59 1.13 7.49 -5.96
N GLY A 60 0.42 6.36 -6.00
CA GLY A 60 1.01 5.04 -6.17
C GLY A 60 0.91 4.61 -7.62
N LEU A 61 2.04 4.24 -8.20
CA LEU A 61 2.10 3.61 -9.52
C LEU A 61 1.73 2.13 -9.42
N PRO A 62 1.41 1.46 -10.55
CA PRO A 62 1.05 0.05 -10.55
C PRO A 62 2.03 -0.81 -9.75
N CYS A 63 1.50 -1.59 -8.81
CA CYS A 63 2.30 -2.50 -8.00
C CYS A 63 2.36 -3.88 -8.66
N ARG A 64 3.52 -4.53 -8.52
CA ARG A 64 3.72 -5.90 -9.01
C ARG A 64 3.17 -6.94 -8.06
N THR A 65 3.20 -6.64 -6.76
CA THR A 65 2.83 -7.60 -5.70
C THR A 65 1.53 -7.18 -5.02
N VAL A 66 0.57 -8.09 -4.94
CA VAL A 66 -0.75 -7.88 -4.35
C VAL A 66 -1.01 -8.94 -3.29
N ILE A 67 -1.50 -8.52 -2.12
CA ILE A 67 -1.93 -9.42 -1.05
C ILE A 67 -3.46 -9.40 -1.03
N ARG A 68 -4.08 -10.58 -1.03
CA ARG A 68 -5.52 -10.75 -0.88
C ARG A 68 -5.82 -11.63 0.31
N VAL A 69 -6.82 -11.23 1.08
CA VAL A 69 -7.34 -12.00 2.20
C VAL A 69 -8.83 -12.29 1.95
N ARG A 70 -9.20 -13.56 1.98
CA ARG A 70 -10.59 -14.03 1.89
C ARG A 70 -10.86 -15.02 3.03
N GLY A 71 -11.57 -14.55 4.06
CA GLY A 71 -11.63 -15.28 5.31
C GLY A 71 -10.22 -15.46 5.86
N HIS A 72 -9.83 -16.71 6.11
CA HIS A 72 -8.49 -17.05 6.63
C HIS A 72 -7.48 -17.30 5.51
N ARG A 73 -7.92 -17.35 4.26
CA ARG A 73 -7.03 -17.59 3.13
C ARG A 73 -6.31 -16.30 2.74
N VAL A 74 -4.99 -16.36 2.76
CA VAL A 74 -4.10 -15.31 2.30
C VAL A 74 -3.45 -15.76 0.99
N THR A 75 -3.49 -14.90 -0.02
CA THR A 75 -2.84 -15.11 -1.31
C THR A 75 -1.90 -13.94 -1.58
N VAL A 76 -0.65 -14.24 -1.95
CA VAL A 76 0.31 -13.26 -2.46
C VAL A 76 0.51 -13.51 -3.94
N GLU A 77 0.20 -12.51 -4.75
CA GLU A 77 0.43 -12.52 -6.18
C GLU A 77 1.60 -11.63 -6.54
N THR A 78 2.43 -12.03 -7.50
CA THR A 78 3.41 -11.17 -8.16
C THR A 78 3.24 -11.28 -9.66
N ASP A 79 3.13 -10.13 -10.34
CA ASP A 79 2.86 -10.02 -11.77
C ASP A 79 1.61 -10.83 -12.20
N GLY A 80 0.58 -10.81 -11.34
CA GLY A 80 -0.68 -11.52 -11.54
C GLY A 80 -0.63 -13.04 -11.35
N GLN A 81 0.50 -13.59 -10.89
CA GLN A 81 0.66 -15.02 -10.59
C GLN A 81 0.72 -15.24 -9.09
N VAL A 82 -0.01 -16.24 -8.58
CA VAL A 82 0.07 -16.64 -7.17
C VAL A 82 1.45 -17.23 -6.90
N VAL A 83 2.21 -16.57 -6.01
CA VAL A 83 3.56 -16.99 -5.60
C VAL A 83 3.59 -17.55 -4.18
N ASP A 84 2.57 -17.25 -3.39
CA ASP A 84 2.38 -17.79 -2.05
C ASP A 84 0.89 -17.87 -1.72
N GLU A 85 0.48 -18.94 -1.03
CA GLU A 85 -0.89 -19.13 -0.57
C GLU A 85 -0.86 -19.95 0.72
N LEU A 86 -1.55 -19.45 1.74
CA LEU A 86 -1.72 -20.15 3.01
C LEU A 86 -3.07 -19.85 3.64
N ASP A 87 -3.51 -20.76 4.51
CA ASP A 87 -4.57 -20.47 5.45
C ASP A 87 -3.92 -20.00 6.76
N ALA A 88 -4.20 -18.76 7.16
CA ALA A 88 -3.66 -18.12 8.35
C ALA A 88 -4.68 -18.17 9.50
N ASP A 89 -4.22 -18.49 10.71
CA ASP A 89 -5.07 -18.43 11.90
C ASP A 89 -5.55 -16.99 12.17
N ASP A 90 -4.64 -16.02 12.04
CA ASP A 90 -4.92 -14.58 12.03
C ASP A 90 -4.31 -13.92 10.77
N PRO A 91 -5.15 -13.54 9.78
CA PRO A 91 -4.66 -12.83 8.60
C PRO A 91 -4.04 -11.45 8.89
N LEU A 92 -4.39 -10.80 10.00
CA LEU A 92 -3.82 -9.50 10.37
C LEU A 92 -2.37 -9.66 10.83
N GLU A 93 -2.06 -10.74 11.55
CA GLU A 93 -0.69 -11.08 11.95
C GLU A 93 0.19 -11.34 10.70
N PHE A 94 -0.36 -12.02 9.69
CA PHE A 94 0.35 -12.18 8.41
C PHE A 94 0.67 -10.83 7.76
N ILE A 95 -0.31 -9.90 7.71
CA ILE A 95 -0.12 -8.58 7.10
C ILE A 95 0.95 -7.79 7.87
N GLU A 96 0.96 -7.85 9.20
CA GLU A 96 1.96 -7.20 10.05
C GLU A 96 3.37 -7.76 9.77
N ALA A 97 3.51 -9.09 9.77
CA ALA A 97 4.77 -9.76 9.46
C ALA A 97 5.25 -9.46 8.03
N TYR A 98 4.33 -9.35 7.08
CA TYR A 98 4.66 -9.00 5.70
C TYR A 98 5.11 -7.53 5.59
N ARG A 99 4.41 -6.60 6.25
CA ARG A 99 4.74 -5.17 6.31
C ARG A 99 6.15 -4.95 6.86
N ALA A 100 6.56 -5.71 7.88
CA ALA A 100 7.88 -5.59 8.50
C ALA A 100 9.05 -5.81 7.51
N ARG A 101 8.81 -6.47 6.37
CA ARG A 101 9.81 -6.66 5.30
C ARG A 101 10.13 -5.39 4.50
N PHE A 102 9.41 -4.30 4.76
CA PHE A 102 9.46 -3.05 3.99
C PHE A 102 9.96 -1.87 4.83
N GLU A 103 10.56 -2.13 6.00
CA GLU A 103 11.06 -1.09 6.88
C GLU A 103 12.21 -0.30 6.24
N ILE A 104 12.15 1.02 6.44
CA ILE A 104 13.16 1.99 6.02
C ILE A 104 13.87 2.42 7.31
N PRO A 105 15.20 2.30 7.41
CA PRO A 105 15.94 2.70 8.61
C PRO A 105 15.81 4.20 8.88
N ASP A 106 15.75 4.58 10.16
CA ASP A 106 15.70 5.98 10.59
C ASP A 106 16.85 6.81 10.00
N GLU A 107 18.04 6.22 9.91
CA GLU A 107 19.23 6.82 9.30
C GLU A 107 19.01 7.23 7.83
N ALA A 108 18.20 6.47 7.09
CA ALA A 108 17.85 6.79 5.70
C ALA A 108 16.78 7.88 5.62
N LEU A 109 15.93 8.01 6.65
CA LEU A 109 14.94 9.09 6.76
C LEU A 109 15.60 10.44 7.11
N ASP A 110 16.67 10.41 7.91
CA ASP A 110 17.41 11.59 8.37
C ASP A 110 18.50 12.06 7.38
N ALA A 111 18.89 11.22 6.43
CA ALA A 111 20.03 11.46 5.53
C ALA A 111 19.88 12.63 4.54
N GLY A 112 18.71 13.29 4.44
CA GLY A 112 18.56 14.42 3.53
C GLY A 112 17.20 15.11 3.54
N GLY A 113 17.08 16.16 4.37
CA GLY A 113 16.37 17.38 3.97
C GLY A 113 14.84 17.34 3.86
N GLY A 114 14.14 16.46 4.58
CA GLY A 114 12.68 16.48 4.63
C GLY A 114 12.02 15.60 3.56
N LEU A 115 12.37 14.32 3.55
CA LEU A 115 11.70 13.31 2.74
C LEU A 115 10.18 13.30 3.02
N PRO A 116 9.35 12.96 2.01
CA PRO A 116 7.92 12.75 2.22
C PRO A 116 7.65 11.77 3.36
N ARG A 117 6.61 12.04 4.16
CA ARG A 117 6.24 11.17 5.30
C ARG A 117 5.86 9.74 4.89
N PHE A 118 5.48 9.55 3.63
CA PHE A 118 5.12 8.26 3.06
C PHE A 118 6.08 7.91 1.93
N MET A 119 6.88 6.85 2.14
CA MET A 119 7.95 6.42 1.23
C MET A 119 7.69 5.00 0.68
N GLY A 120 6.42 4.65 0.54
CA GLY A 120 5.97 3.31 0.15
C GLY A 120 5.60 2.44 1.36
N GLY A 121 5.26 1.19 1.07
CA GLY A 121 4.73 0.23 2.03
C GLY A 121 3.51 -0.50 1.45
N LEU A 122 2.65 -0.98 2.34
CA LEU A 122 1.37 -1.58 1.96
C LEU A 122 0.31 -0.48 1.86
N VAL A 123 -0.40 -0.44 0.74
CA VAL A 123 -1.54 0.45 0.52
C VAL A 123 -2.69 -0.38 -0.03
N GLY A 124 -3.88 -0.16 0.49
CA GLY A 124 -5.07 -0.91 0.16
C GLY A 124 -6.20 -0.57 1.12
N TYR A 125 -7.12 -1.50 1.28
CA TYR A 125 -8.26 -1.36 2.16
C TYR A 125 -8.49 -2.62 2.97
N PHE A 126 -9.08 -2.45 4.15
CA PHE A 126 -9.69 -3.53 4.92
C PHE A 126 -11.20 -3.46 4.70
N GLY A 127 -11.78 -4.53 4.18
CA GLY A 127 -13.23 -4.63 4.04
C GLY A 127 -13.91 -4.65 5.41
N TYR A 128 -15.19 -4.32 5.49
CA TYR A 128 -15.95 -4.30 6.74
C TYR A 128 -15.81 -5.61 7.54
N ASP A 129 -15.84 -6.75 6.86
CA ASP A 129 -15.73 -8.08 7.45
C ASP A 129 -14.40 -8.33 8.20
N THR A 130 -13.38 -7.48 8.00
CA THR A 130 -12.13 -7.51 8.77
C THR A 130 -12.38 -7.36 10.27
N VAL A 131 -13.45 -6.66 10.68
CA VAL A 131 -13.82 -6.50 12.10
C VAL A 131 -13.99 -7.84 12.81
N ARG A 132 -14.33 -8.92 12.09
CA ARG A 132 -14.53 -10.26 12.65
C ARG A 132 -13.24 -10.91 13.16
N PHE A 133 -12.08 -10.48 12.67
CA PHE A 133 -10.78 -10.92 13.20
C PHE A 133 -10.42 -10.20 14.50
N ILE A 134 -10.99 -9.01 14.73
CA ILE A 134 -10.70 -8.15 15.88
C ILE A 134 -11.71 -8.38 17.01
N GLU A 135 -12.98 -8.64 16.67
CA GLU A 135 -14.09 -8.77 17.61
C GLU A 135 -14.64 -10.22 17.61
N PRO A 136 -14.21 -11.08 18.56
CA PRO A 136 -14.62 -12.49 18.61
C PRO A 136 -16.15 -12.73 18.59
N PRO A 137 -17.00 -11.89 19.22
CA PRO A 137 -18.45 -12.07 19.15
C PRO A 137 -19.03 -12.00 17.72
N LEU A 138 -18.33 -11.34 16.80
CA LEU A 138 -18.75 -11.18 15.40
C LEU A 138 -18.21 -12.28 14.48
N ALA A 139 -17.33 -13.17 14.97
CA ALA A 139 -16.70 -14.20 14.14
C ALA A 139 -17.72 -15.10 13.42
N ALA A 140 -18.84 -15.42 14.09
CA ALA A 140 -19.89 -16.28 13.55
C ALA A 140 -20.99 -15.52 12.76
N SER A 141 -20.96 -14.19 12.73
CA SER A 141 -22.11 -13.37 12.30
C SER A 141 -22.13 -13.07 10.80
N THR A 142 -21.46 -13.87 9.97
CA THR A 142 -21.32 -13.61 8.52
C THR A 142 -22.70 -13.57 7.84
N PRO A 143 -23.15 -12.40 7.35
CA PRO A 143 -24.31 -12.35 6.48
C PRO A 143 -23.97 -13.13 5.20
N PRO A 144 -24.92 -13.88 4.61
CA PRO A 144 -24.71 -14.41 3.27
C PRO A 144 -24.37 -13.22 2.35
N GLY A 145 -23.16 -13.23 1.78
CA GLY A 145 -22.67 -12.11 0.98
C GLY A 145 -23.68 -11.78 -0.12
N PRO A 146 -23.85 -10.49 -0.50
CA PRO A 146 -24.62 -10.19 -1.69
C PRO A 146 -23.92 -10.91 -2.85
N GLY A 147 -24.65 -11.74 -3.59
CA GLY A 147 -24.14 -12.50 -4.74
C GLY A 147 -23.77 -11.60 -5.91
N VAL A 148 -22.96 -10.56 -5.67
CA VAL A 148 -22.44 -9.66 -6.67
C VAL A 148 -21.29 -10.39 -7.36
N LEU A 149 -21.68 -11.14 -8.38
CA LEU A 149 -20.80 -11.54 -9.47
C LEU A 149 -20.18 -10.26 -10.04
N PHE A 150 -18.92 -9.99 -9.71
CA PHE A 150 -18.12 -9.15 -10.58
C PHE A 150 -17.91 -9.93 -11.88
N PRO A 151 -18.29 -9.40 -13.05
CA PRO A 151 -17.96 -10.03 -14.31
C PRO A 151 -16.44 -10.15 -14.40
N SER A 152 -15.95 -11.36 -14.58
CA SER A 152 -14.61 -11.60 -15.07
C SER A 152 -14.66 -11.41 -16.58
N ASP A 153 -14.31 -10.20 -17.02
CA ASP A 153 -13.84 -9.92 -18.38
C ASP A 153 -12.32 -9.92 -18.38
#